data_AF-A0A820X9X4-F1
#
_entry.id   AF-A0A820X9X4-F1
#
_cell.length_a   1.000
_cell.length_b   1.000
_cell.length_c   1.000
_cell.angle_alpha   90.00
_cell.angle_beta   90.00
_cell.angle_gamma   90.00
#
_symmetry.space_group_name_H-M   'P 1'
#
loop_
_entity.id
_entity.type
_entity.pdbx_description
1 polymer ?
#
loop_
_entity_poly.entity_id
_entity_poly.type
_entity_poly.pdbx_seq_one_letter_code
_entity_poly.pdbx_strand_id
1 'polypeptide(L)'
;MSVIMTAKISASSSTIFPLRSIHAQGAGGGGGGGGGGGGGGGGGGGGGAGGGVGGGGGGSGNSSCCQDLKNLCHSISTCKCCRTIPHRSNPTSLALTALPRTMQSSNTNTKSPSPPHPTQPLILHMEHPPISQTELSSIVQDASQTTNIFQTGPYNMRYYQYYKWHGPFLVQLEFNDGNIRGNGDDDVGLFDVTGSYSTSDNHVIITKQYKRGTGDPHENLGHQVKIDLKWNDQTQQFDGQWTVRTSNYSGQDKFELKLRQQAESV
;
A
#
# COMPACT_ATOMS: atom_id res chain seq x y z
N MET A 1 -8.66 22.65 42.64
CA MET A 1 -7.75 21.61 43.16
C MET A 1 -7.43 20.68 42.00
N SER A 2 -6.22 20.75 41.45
CA SER A 2 -5.78 19.85 40.36
C SER A 2 -5.45 18.48 40.93
N VAL A 3 -6.19 17.45 40.50
CA VAL A 3 -5.91 16.06 40.85
C VAL A 3 -5.02 15.48 39.75
N ILE A 4 -3.74 15.31 40.05
CA ILE A 4 -2.78 14.60 39.20
C ILE A 4 -3.14 13.11 39.27
N MET A 5 -3.80 12.58 38.23
CA MET A 5 -4.01 11.14 38.10
C MET A 5 -2.71 10.47 37.71
N THR A 6 -2.13 9.74 38.66
CA THR A 6 -0.96 8.88 38.45
C THR A 6 -1.46 7.54 37.93
N ALA A 7 -1.20 7.23 36.67
CA ALA A 7 -1.47 5.91 36.11
C ALA A 7 -0.55 4.88 36.76
N LYS A 8 -1.12 3.91 37.47
CA LYS A 8 -0.41 2.74 37.99
C LYS A 8 -0.21 1.75 36.85
N ILE A 9 0.99 1.75 36.27
CA ILE A 9 1.45 0.66 35.40
C ILE A 9 1.79 -0.51 36.30
N SER A 10 1.07 -1.62 36.15
CA SER A 10 1.38 -2.89 36.80
C SER A 10 2.65 -3.47 36.16
N ALA A 11 3.78 -3.27 36.84
CA ALA A 11 5.04 -3.89 36.46
C ALA A 11 4.96 -5.40 36.68
N SER A 12 4.96 -6.16 35.59
CA SER A 12 5.29 -7.58 35.61
C SER A 12 6.74 -7.73 36.10
N SER A 13 6.85 -8.39 37.26
CA SER A 13 8.11 -8.68 37.97
C SER A 13 9.08 -9.43 37.05
N SER A 14 9.95 -8.68 36.38
CA SER A 14 11.05 -9.21 35.59
C SER A 14 12.24 -9.40 36.53
N THR A 15 12.68 -10.65 36.63
CA THR A 15 13.76 -11.10 37.48
C THR A 15 15.05 -10.38 37.07
N ILE A 16 15.62 -9.62 38.00
CA ILE A 16 16.89 -8.91 37.86
C ILE A 16 18.01 -9.96 37.77
N PHE A 17 18.63 -10.09 36.59
CA PHE A 17 19.94 -10.72 36.44
C PHE A 17 21.03 -9.63 36.52
N PRO A 18 22.06 -9.79 37.36
CA PRO A 18 23.13 -8.79 37.50
C PRO A 18 23.99 -8.70 36.22
N LEU A 19 24.13 -7.48 35.73
CA LEU A 19 25.00 -7.05 34.64
C LEU A 19 26.47 -7.43 34.91
N ARG A 20 27.06 -8.22 34.01
CA ARG A 20 28.52 -8.27 33.85
C ARG A 20 28.93 -7.19 32.85
N SER A 21 29.59 -6.16 33.38
CA SER A 21 30.35 -5.19 32.60
C SER A 21 31.52 -5.89 31.90
N ILE A 22 31.52 -5.86 30.57
CA ILE A 22 32.69 -6.20 29.75
C ILE A 22 33.10 -4.94 29.01
N HIS A 23 34.17 -4.31 29.51
CA HIS A 23 34.92 -3.27 28.82
C HIS A 23 35.59 -3.89 27.59
N ALA A 24 35.12 -3.52 26.39
CA ALA A 24 35.85 -3.77 25.14
C ALA A 24 36.47 -2.44 24.67
N GLN A 25 37.73 -2.23 25.06
CA GLN A 25 38.61 -1.25 24.43
C GLN A 25 38.99 -1.77 23.04
N GLY A 26 38.32 -1.24 22.02
CA GLY A 26 38.71 -1.41 20.61
C GLY A 26 39.30 -0.12 20.08
N ALA A 27 40.63 -0.06 20.01
CA ALA A 27 41.39 0.98 19.35
C ALA A 27 41.55 0.69 17.86
N GLY A 28 41.67 1.75 17.06
CA GLY A 28 42.09 1.72 15.65
C GLY A 28 40.93 1.92 14.67
N GLY A 29 41.02 2.78 13.65
CA GLY A 29 42.11 3.61 13.17
C GLY A 29 41.68 4.34 11.89
N GLY A 30 42.53 5.26 11.41
CA GLY A 30 42.60 5.98 10.11
C GLY A 30 41.39 5.98 9.16
N GLY A 31 41.00 7.10 8.56
CA GLY A 31 41.86 8.03 7.82
C GLY A 31 41.48 7.99 6.32
N GLY A 32 41.46 9.17 5.68
CA GLY A 32 41.28 9.35 4.23
C GLY A 32 39.84 9.75 3.86
N GLY A 33 39.55 10.85 3.18
CA GLY A 33 40.38 11.74 2.35
C GLY A 33 39.91 11.69 0.90
N GLY A 34 39.53 12.85 0.35
CA GLY A 34 39.31 13.09 -1.08
C GLY A 34 37.90 12.76 -1.59
N GLY A 35 37.28 13.51 -2.49
CA GLY A 35 37.74 14.64 -3.29
C GLY A 35 36.91 14.71 -4.58
N GLY A 36 36.76 15.91 -5.13
CA GLY A 36 36.30 16.18 -6.52
C GLY A 36 34.78 16.09 -6.72
N GLY A 37 34.12 16.97 -7.48
CA GLY A 37 34.58 17.90 -8.50
C GLY A 37 33.88 17.61 -9.84
N GLY A 38 33.43 18.66 -10.53
CA GLY A 38 32.88 18.64 -11.90
C GLY A 38 31.36 18.75 -11.91
N GLY A 39 30.75 19.82 -12.45
CA GLY A 39 30.84 20.27 -13.85
C GLY A 39 29.68 19.62 -14.61
N GLY A 40 28.79 20.28 -15.35
CA GLY A 40 28.85 21.50 -16.13
C GLY A 40 28.14 21.22 -17.47
N GLY A 41 27.40 22.19 -18.00
CA GLY A 41 26.85 22.18 -19.38
C GLY A 41 25.54 21.42 -19.55
N GLY A 42 24.60 21.83 -20.41
CA GLY A 42 24.59 22.90 -21.41
C GLY A 42 23.58 22.55 -22.51
N GLY A 43 23.01 23.59 -23.15
CA GLY A 43 22.34 23.55 -24.46
C GLY A 43 20.98 22.82 -24.51
N GLY A 44 19.98 23.22 -25.29
CA GLY A 44 19.95 24.11 -26.45
C GLY A 44 19.09 23.46 -27.55
N GLY A 45 18.35 24.29 -28.30
CA GLY A 45 17.62 23.94 -29.53
C GLY A 45 16.25 23.32 -29.28
N GLY A 46 15.15 23.70 -29.92
CA GLY A 46 14.90 24.22 -31.27
C GLY A 46 13.59 23.51 -31.70
N GLY A 47 12.50 24.21 -31.99
CA GLY A 47 12.30 24.89 -33.26
C GLY A 47 11.95 23.85 -34.34
N GLY A 48 10.65 23.68 -34.63
CA GLY A 48 10.20 22.73 -35.64
C GLY A 48 8.71 22.82 -35.92
N ALA A 49 8.26 23.95 -36.45
CA ALA A 49 7.00 24.03 -37.18
C ALA A 49 7.19 23.36 -38.55
N GLY A 50 6.31 22.42 -38.89
CA GLY A 50 6.33 21.74 -40.17
C GLY A 50 4.92 21.28 -40.53
N GLY A 51 4.20 22.14 -41.24
CA GLY A 51 2.98 21.77 -41.93
C GLY A 51 3.26 20.80 -43.09
N GLY A 52 2.29 19.94 -43.38
CA GLY A 52 2.32 19.03 -44.51
C GLY A 52 0.91 18.55 -44.82
N VAL A 53 0.26 19.26 -45.74
CA VAL A 53 -0.93 18.81 -46.47
C VAL A 53 -0.50 17.99 -47.69
N GLY A 54 -1.29 17.00 -48.10
CA GLY A 54 -1.11 16.21 -49.34
C GLY A 54 -1.13 14.71 -49.06
N GLY A 55 -2.14 13.95 -49.49
CA GLY A 55 -2.32 13.40 -50.85
C GLY A 55 -2.10 11.87 -50.74
N GLY A 56 -3.03 10.98 -51.08
CA GLY A 56 -3.47 10.65 -52.44
C GLY A 56 -2.80 9.34 -52.92
N GLY A 57 -3.58 8.32 -53.31
CA GLY A 57 -3.13 7.06 -53.95
C GLY A 57 -3.01 5.88 -52.96
N GLY A 58 -3.62 4.71 -53.14
CA GLY A 58 -3.92 3.98 -54.38
C GLY A 58 -2.81 2.95 -54.62
N GLY A 59 -3.04 1.68 -54.28
CA GLY A 59 -2.05 0.63 -54.51
C GLY A 59 -2.35 -0.70 -53.83
N SER A 60 -3.17 -1.53 -54.48
CA SER A 60 -3.24 -2.97 -54.24
C SER A 60 -1.91 -3.61 -54.65
N GLY A 61 -1.20 -4.20 -53.70
CA GLY A 61 0.04 -4.92 -53.96
C GLY A 61 0.26 -6.04 -52.96
N ASN A 62 -0.15 -7.26 -53.32
CA ASN A 62 0.28 -8.49 -52.66
C ASN A 62 1.81 -8.56 -52.71
N SER A 63 2.48 -8.25 -51.59
CA SER A 63 3.92 -8.42 -51.43
C SER A 63 4.18 -9.57 -50.46
N SER A 64 4.35 -10.75 -51.02
CA SER A 64 4.74 -12.00 -50.37
C SER A 64 6.25 -12.06 -50.09
N CYS A 65 6.77 -11.26 -49.16
CA CYS A 65 8.21 -11.26 -48.84
C CYS A 65 8.60 -11.94 -47.51
N CYS A 66 7.67 -12.47 -46.71
CA CYS A 66 7.99 -12.97 -45.37
C CYS A 66 7.30 -14.31 -44.98
N GLN A 67 7.06 -15.24 -45.91
CA GLN A 67 6.45 -16.53 -45.54
C GLN A 67 7.43 -17.71 -45.37
N ASP A 68 8.71 -17.61 -45.74
CA ASP A 68 9.55 -18.82 -45.86
C ASP A 68 10.82 -18.95 -44.98
N LEU A 69 10.99 -18.19 -43.89
CA LEU A 69 12.12 -18.44 -42.96
C LEU A 69 11.74 -18.26 -41.49
N LYS A 70 10.94 -19.20 -40.95
CA LYS A 70 10.58 -19.25 -39.52
C LYS A 70 11.70 -19.69 -38.56
N ASN A 71 12.86 -20.14 -39.04
CA ASN A 71 13.87 -20.77 -38.17
C ASN A 71 15.27 -20.12 -38.14
N LEU A 72 15.44 -18.87 -38.58
CA LEU A 72 16.76 -18.22 -38.57
C LEU A 72 16.77 -16.74 -38.17
N CYS A 73 15.98 -16.34 -37.18
CA CYS A 73 15.97 -14.95 -36.67
C CYS A 73 16.16 -14.87 -35.14
N HIS A 74 17.09 -15.67 -34.61
CA HIS A 74 17.50 -15.60 -33.19
C HIS A 74 18.86 -14.92 -32.97
N SER A 75 19.46 -14.33 -33.99
CA SER A 75 20.66 -13.51 -33.80
C SER A 75 20.76 -12.46 -34.89
N ILE A 76 21.09 -11.23 -34.48
CA ILE A 76 21.24 -9.99 -35.28
C ILE A 76 19.97 -9.11 -35.31
N SER A 77 19.89 -8.26 -34.29
CA SER A 77 18.95 -7.14 -34.12
C SER A 77 19.29 -5.96 -35.05
N THR A 78 19.24 -6.14 -36.37
CA THR A 78 19.38 -5.02 -37.34
C THR A 78 18.58 -5.16 -38.64
N CYS A 79 17.42 -5.82 -38.64
CA CYS A 79 16.55 -5.79 -39.83
C CYS A 79 15.76 -4.46 -39.90
N LYS A 80 16.18 -3.57 -40.81
CA LYS A 80 15.60 -2.23 -41.05
C LYS A 80 14.26 -2.23 -41.81
N CYS A 81 13.70 -3.40 -42.19
CA CYS A 81 12.47 -3.47 -42.99
C CYS A 81 11.14 -3.43 -42.19
N CYS A 82 11.16 -3.43 -40.85
CA CYS A 82 9.92 -3.52 -40.06
C CYS A 82 9.49 -2.21 -39.35
N ARG A 83 10.13 -1.06 -39.65
CA ARG A 83 9.71 0.23 -39.09
C ARG A 83 8.83 1.00 -40.06
N THR A 84 7.52 0.77 -39.99
CA THR A 84 6.41 1.76 -40.00
C THR A 84 5.11 1.14 -40.49
N ILE A 85 4.22 0.75 -39.57
CA ILE A 85 2.78 0.67 -39.83
C ILE A 85 2.05 1.27 -38.61
N PRO A 86 1.30 2.37 -38.74
CA PRO A 86 0.41 2.82 -37.67
C PRO A 86 -0.83 1.92 -37.63
N HIS A 87 -0.99 1.17 -36.54
CA HIS A 87 -2.22 0.42 -36.27
C HIS A 87 -3.32 1.42 -35.88
N ARG A 88 -4.19 1.79 -36.83
CA ARG A 88 -5.44 2.51 -36.58
C ARG A 88 -6.58 1.52 -36.75
N SER A 89 -7.00 0.86 -35.67
CA SER A 89 -8.23 0.08 -35.62
C SER A 89 -9.19 0.73 -34.64
N ASN A 90 -10.11 1.48 -35.22
CA ASN A 90 -11.37 1.93 -34.64
C ASN A 90 -12.27 0.70 -34.45
N PRO A 91 -12.74 0.35 -33.23
CA PRO A 91 -13.80 -0.63 -33.10
C PRO A 91 -15.14 0.03 -33.41
N THR A 92 -15.69 -0.30 -34.58
CA THR A 92 -17.07 -0.04 -34.96
C THR A 92 -17.99 -0.67 -33.92
N SER A 93 -18.85 0.17 -33.35
CA SER A 93 -19.98 -0.18 -32.48
C SER A 93 -20.85 -1.27 -33.15
N LEU A 94 -20.81 -2.48 -32.60
CA LEU A 94 -21.85 -3.47 -32.79
C LEU A 94 -22.84 -3.32 -31.63
N ALA A 95 -24.01 -2.77 -31.97
CA ALA A 95 -25.17 -2.70 -31.11
C ALA A 95 -25.56 -4.11 -30.66
N LEU A 96 -25.35 -4.42 -29.39
CA LEU A 96 -25.90 -5.59 -28.73
C LEU A 96 -27.27 -5.21 -28.16
N THR A 97 -28.33 -5.66 -28.82
CA THR A 97 -29.71 -5.62 -28.33
C THR A 97 -29.81 -6.48 -27.07
N ALA A 98 -29.74 -5.84 -25.89
CA ALA A 98 -30.04 -6.49 -24.63
C ALA A 98 -31.55 -6.49 -24.40
N LEU A 99 -32.16 -7.67 -24.50
CA LEU A 99 -33.50 -7.96 -23.99
C LEU A 99 -33.53 -7.80 -22.46
N PRO A 100 -34.58 -7.22 -21.86
CA PRO A 100 -34.75 -7.26 -20.42
C PRO A 100 -35.15 -8.67 -19.98
N ARG A 101 -34.24 -9.40 -19.34
CA ARG A 101 -34.61 -10.56 -18.52
C ARG A 101 -35.13 -10.05 -17.18
N THR A 102 -36.45 -9.97 -17.09
CA THR A 102 -37.20 -9.91 -15.84
C THR A 102 -36.88 -11.15 -15.01
N MET A 103 -35.97 -11.03 -14.05
CA MET A 103 -35.82 -12.02 -12.98
C MET A 103 -37.00 -11.85 -12.04
N GLN A 104 -38.03 -12.68 -12.23
CA GLN A 104 -39.10 -12.89 -11.27
C GLN A 104 -38.49 -13.43 -9.98
N SER A 105 -38.44 -12.57 -8.96
CA SER A 105 -38.20 -12.95 -7.58
C SER A 105 -39.40 -13.75 -7.08
N SER A 106 -39.33 -15.07 -7.20
CA SER A 106 -40.29 -15.99 -6.61
C SER A 106 -40.13 -16.01 -5.09
N ASN A 107 -41.08 -15.31 -4.48
CA ASN A 107 -41.55 -15.43 -3.13
C ASN A 107 -41.66 -16.91 -2.70
N THR A 108 -40.84 -17.36 -1.75
CA THR A 108 -41.12 -18.55 -0.94
C THR A 108 -41.06 -18.16 0.53
N ASN A 109 -42.24 -17.81 1.02
CA ASN A 109 -42.57 -17.57 2.41
C ASN A 109 -42.64 -18.92 3.12
N THR A 110 -41.51 -19.49 3.54
CA THR A 110 -41.48 -20.67 4.40
C THR A 110 -41.42 -20.23 5.86
N LYS A 111 -42.61 -20.05 6.43
CA LYS A 111 -42.84 -19.90 7.87
C LYS A 111 -42.39 -21.17 8.57
N SER A 112 -41.15 -21.15 9.07
CA SER A 112 -40.56 -22.24 9.85
C SER A 112 -41.29 -22.38 11.20
N PRO A 113 -41.78 -23.58 11.59
CA PRO A 113 -42.40 -23.80 12.88
C PRO A 113 -41.35 -23.67 13.99
N SER A 114 -41.65 -22.81 14.97
CA SER A 114 -40.87 -22.61 16.18
C SER A 114 -40.69 -23.91 16.97
N PRO A 115 -39.47 -24.25 17.42
CA PRO A 115 -39.21 -25.45 18.22
C PRO A 115 -39.91 -25.37 19.59
N PRO A 116 -40.32 -26.51 20.17
CA PRO A 116 -40.93 -26.56 21.50
C PRO A 116 -39.95 -26.04 22.56
N HIS A 117 -40.47 -25.14 23.37
CA HIS A 117 -39.77 -24.47 24.46
C HIS A 117 -39.24 -25.50 25.47
N PRO A 118 -37.93 -25.51 25.79
CA PRO A 118 -37.41 -26.37 26.85
C PRO A 118 -38.03 -25.95 28.18
N THR A 119 -38.55 -26.94 28.89
CA THR A 119 -39.08 -26.83 30.25
C THR A 119 -37.99 -26.26 31.15
N GLN A 120 -38.27 -25.09 31.75
CA GLN A 120 -37.30 -24.44 32.63
C GLN A 120 -37.11 -25.30 33.89
N PRO A 121 -35.86 -25.59 34.29
CA PRO A 121 -35.58 -26.20 35.57
C PRO A 121 -35.99 -25.25 36.70
N LEU A 122 -36.57 -25.81 37.75
CA LEU A 122 -37.02 -25.12 38.96
C LEU A 122 -35.80 -24.40 39.59
N ILE A 123 -35.69 -23.09 39.36
CA ILE A 123 -34.62 -22.27 39.95
C ILE A 123 -34.94 -22.11 41.44
N LEU A 124 -34.18 -22.82 42.27
CA LEU A 124 -34.07 -22.58 43.71
C LEU A 124 -33.61 -21.13 43.90
N HIS A 125 -34.51 -20.29 44.41
CA HIS A 125 -34.26 -18.89 44.77
C HIS A 125 -33.19 -18.84 45.88
N MET A 126 -31.92 -18.80 45.49
CA MET A 126 -30.85 -18.28 46.34
C MET A 126 -30.90 -16.76 46.24
N GLU A 127 -31.41 -16.13 47.30
CA GLU A 127 -31.32 -14.69 47.51
C GLU A 127 -29.84 -14.28 47.55
N HIS A 128 -29.34 -13.81 46.41
CA HIS A 128 -28.02 -13.20 46.34
C HIS A 128 -28.12 -11.80 46.96
N PRO A 129 -27.15 -11.41 47.81
CA PRO A 129 -27.13 -10.08 48.40
C PRO A 129 -27.14 -9.02 47.29
N PRO A 130 -27.85 -7.90 47.47
CA PRO A 130 -27.92 -6.83 46.48
C PRO A 130 -26.50 -6.32 46.19
N ILE A 131 -26.01 -6.58 44.97
CA ILE A 131 -24.78 -5.98 44.45
C ILE A 131 -24.98 -4.47 44.52
N SER A 132 -24.10 -3.78 45.25
CA SER A 132 -24.20 -2.35 45.42
C SER A 132 -24.06 -1.66 44.05
N GLN A 133 -24.97 -0.74 43.73
CA GLN A 133 -24.96 0.00 42.45
C GLN A 133 -23.67 0.82 42.22
N THR A 134 -22.84 0.97 43.26
CA THR A 134 -21.56 1.67 43.23
C THR A 134 -20.44 0.86 42.55
N GLU A 135 -20.52 -0.47 42.49
CA GLU A 135 -19.51 -1.29 41.78
C GLU A 135 -19.81 -1.42 40.28
N LEU A 136 -21.08 -1.38 39.88
CA LEU A 136 -21.51 -1.50 38.48
C LEU A 136 -21.14 -0.27 37.61
N SER A 137 -20.96 0.92 38.20
CA SER A 137 -20.52 2.10 37.46
C SER A 137 -19.02 2.10 37.12
N SER A 138 -18.21 1.34 37.87
CA SER A 138 -16.76 1.23 37.64
C SER A 138 -16.37 0.23 36.55
N ILE A 139 -17.21 -0.79 36.29
CA ILE A 139 -16.96 -1.84 35.28
C ILE A 139 -17.36 -1.36 33.86
N VAL A 140 -18.24 -0.37 33.74
CA VAL A 140 -18.73 0.13 32.44
C VAL A 140 -17.84 1.21 31.82
N GLN A 141 -16.91 1.79 32.58
CA GLN A 141 -16.02 2.87 32.07
C GLN A 141 -14.79 2.37 31.30
N ASP A 142 -14.49 1.06 31.33
CA ASP A 142 -13.30 0.50 30.65
C ASP A 142 -13.57 0.05 29.21
N ALA A 143 -14.81 0.21 28.71
CA ALA A 143 -15.25 -0.36 27.43
C ALA A 143 -15.10 0.57 26.21
N SER A 144 -14.49 1.75 26.32
CA SER A 144 -14.47 2.70 25.19
C SER A 144 -13.17 3.47 24.98
N GLN A 145 -12.03 2.98 25.45
CA GLN A 145 -10.76 3.50 24.96
C GLN A 145 -10.50 2.89 23.57
N THR A 146 -11.12 3.48 22.55
CA THR A 146 -10.73 3.20 21.17
C THR A 146 -9.32 3.74 20.98
N THR A 147 -8.33 2.85 21.00
CA THR A 147 -6.95 3.20 20.65
C THR A 147 -6.97 3.88 19.30
N ASN A 148 -6.47 5.12 19.23
CA ASN A 148 -6.31 5.80 17.96
C ASN A 148 -5.24 5.03 17.14
N ILE A 149 -5.68 4.28 16.15
CA ILE A 149 -4.81 3.49 15.27
C ILE A 149 -4.11 4.36 14.21
N PHE A 150 -4.59 5.59 13.99
CA PHE A 150 -4.04 6.55 13.03
C PHE A 150 -3.11 7.53 13.74
N GLN A 151 -1.87 7.10 13.96
CA GLN A 151 -0.88 7.85 14.72
C GLN A 151 0.13 8.51 13.78
N THR A 152 0.34 9.82 13.90
CA THR A 152 1.44 10.49 13.20
C THR A 152 2.78 9.97 13.73
N GLY A 153 3.68 9.57 12.84
CA GLY A 153 4.95 8.98 13.25
C GLY A 153 5.68 8.22 12.15
N PRO A 154 6.84 7.64 12.51
CA PRO A 154 7.54 6.70 11.65
C PRO A 154 6.79 5.37 11.57
N TYR A 155 6.68 4.82 10.36
CA TYR A 155 6.14 3.50 10.08
C TYR A 155 7.18 2.63 9.39
N ASN A 156 7.17 1.34 9.70
CA ASN A 156 7.83 0.32 8.91
C ASN A 156 6.91 -0.08 7.76
N MET A 157 7.40 0.06 6.54
CA MET A 157 6.74 -0.30 5.30
C MET A 157 7.42 -1.52 4.69
N ARG A 158 6.64 -2.48 4.17
CA ARG A 158 7.16 -3.53 3.30
C ARG A 158 6.16 -3.91 2.24
N TYR A 159 6.66 -4.40 1.11
CA TYR A 159 5.82 -4.80 -0.01
C TYR A 159 6.33 -6.11 -0.62
N TYR A 160 5.42 -6.88 -1.19
CA TYR A 160 5.74 -8.13 -1.88
C TYR A 160 5.88 -7.85 -3.38
N GLN A 161 6.97 -8.29 -3.99
CA GLN A 161 7.19 -8.14 -5.43
C GLN A 161 8.19 -9.20 -5.88
N TYR A 162 8.03 -9.72 -7.10
CA TYR A 162 8.94 -10.74 -7.66
C TYR A 162 9.13 -11.95 -6.74
N TYR A 163 8.04 -12.39 -6.09
CA TYR A 163 8.02 -13.52 -5.16
C TYR A 163 8.92 -13.35 -3.91
N LYS A 164 9.25 -12.11 -3.53
CA LYS A 164 9.97 -11.81 -2.31
C LYS A 164 9.40 -10.58 -1.59
N TRP A 165 9.62 -10.51 -0.29
CA TRP A 165 9.37 -9.31 0.50
C TRP A 165 10.54 -8.34 0.36
N HIS A 166 10.22 -7.06 0.21
CA HIS A 166 11.17 -5.95 0.25
C HIS A 166 10.88 -5.07 1.46
N GLY A 167 11.93 -4.65 2.17
CA GLY A 167 11.86 -3.89 3.41
C GLY A 167 12.32 -4.68 4.65
N PRO A 168 12.09 -4.16 5.87
CA PRO A 168 11.31 -2.97 6.17
C PRO A 168 12.02 -1.67 5.75
N PHE A 169 11.26 -0.74 5.19
CA PHE A 169 11.68 0.62 4.90
C PHE A 169 11.00 1.59 5.85
N LEU A 170 11.65 2.71 6.14
CA LEU A 170 11.08 3.73 7.03
C LEU A 170 10.28 4.74 6.20
N VAL A 171 9.06 5.03 6.63
CA VAL A 171 8.25 6.11 6.07
C VAL A 171 7.72 6.98 7.20
N GLN A 172 7.86 8.29 7.08
CA GLN A 172 7.25 9.23 8.01
C GLN A 172 5.85 9.57 7.51
N LEU A 173 4.83 9.36 8.35
CA LEU A 173 3.44 9.67 8.03
C LEU A 173 2.85 10.66 9.03
N GLU A 174 2.00 11.54 8.53
CA GLU A 174 1.21 12.51 9.27
C GLU A 174 -0.27 12.31 8.94
N PHE A 175 -1.08 12.06 9.97
CA PHE A 175 -2.53 11.92 9.89
C PHE A 175 -3.17 13.19 10.43
N ASN A 176 -3.96 13.88 9.62
CA ASN A 176 -4.63 15.11 10.00
C ASN A 176 -5.96 15.28 9.27
N ASP A 177 -7.06 15.40 10.02
CA ASP A 177 -8.40 15.66 9.51
C ASP A 177 -8.83 14.77 8.33
N GLY A 178 -8.61 13.45 8.45
CA GLY A 178 -8.94 12.48 7.39
C GLY A 178 -7.95 12.44 6.23
N ASN A 179 -6.90 13.26 6.23
CA ASN A 179 -5.85 13.29 5.23
C ASN A 179 -4.56 12.67 5.74
N ILE A 180 -3.76 12.13 4.82
CA ILE A 180 -2.43 11.56 5.10
C ILE A 180 -1.40 12.29 4.24
N ARG A 181 -0.27 12.64 4.84
CA ARG A 181 0.93 13.10 4.13
C ARG A 181 2.16 12.42 4.68
N GLY A 182 3.25 12.44 3.92
CA GLY A 182 4.50 11.85 4.37
C GLY A 182 5.56 11.78 3.30
N ASN A 183 6.67 11.13 3.64
CA ASN A 183 7.77 10.86 2.74
C ASN A 183 8.61 9.70 3.26
N GLY A 184 9.38 9.09 2.37
CA GLY A 184 10.29 8.00 2.71
C GLY A 184 11.23 7.67 1.56
N ASP A 185 11.98 6.59 1.75
CA ASP A 185 12.88 6.01 0.76
C ASP A 185 12.79 4.49 0.79
N ASP A 186 12.94 3.88 -0.38
CA ASP A 186 13.14 2.44 -0.53
C ASP A 186 14.15 2.15 -1.64
N ASP A 187 14.29 0.88 -2.00
CA ASP A 187 15.19 0.40 -3.05
C ASP A 187 14.88 0.98 -4.45
N VAL A 188 13.65 1.42 -4.71
CA VAL A 188 13.30 2.11 -5.94
C VAL A 188 13.75 3.58 -5.90
N GLY A 189 13.55 4.28 -4.79
CA GLY A 189 14.06 5.65 -4.60
C GLY A 189 13.33 6.49 -3.57
N LEU A 190 13.55 7.81 -3.59
CA LEU A 190 12.86 8.75 -2.71
C LEU A 190 11.42 8.98 -3.19
N PHE A 191 10.50 9.14 -2.24
CA PHE A 191 9.10 9.37 -2.56
C PHE A 191 8.38 10.28 -1.55
N ASP A 192 7.33 10.94 -2.03
CA ASP A 192 6.34 11.60 -1.20
C ASP A 192 5.05 10.76 -1.12
N VAL A 193 4.32 10.91 -0.02
CA VAL A 193 3.06 10.21 0.27
C VAL A 193 1.95 11.23 0.41
N THR A 194 0.82 10.98 -0.23
CA THR A 194 -0.44 11.71 -0.02
C THR A 194 -1.61 10.74 0.00
N GLY A 195 -2.65 10.99 0.79
CA GLY A 195 -3.81 10.12 0.81
C GLY A 195 -4.90 10.56 1.76
N SER A 196 -5.78 9.62 2.07
CA SER A 196 -6.87 9.78 3.04
C SER A 196 -6.99 8.55 3.91
N TYR A 197 -7.58 8.73 5.10
CA TYR A 197 -7.97 7.64 5.97
C TYR A 197 -9.40 7.82 6.46
N SER A 198 -10.00 6.73 6.92
CA SER A 198 -11.33 6.72 7.50
C SER A 198 -11.33 5.95 8.81
N THR A 199 -11.82 6.61 9.86
CA THR A 199 -11.91 6.06 11.22
C THR A 199 -13.11 5.16 11.42
N SER A 200 -14.10 5.19 10.52
CA SER A 200 -15.31 4.38 10.63
C SER A 200 -15.13 2.95 10.12
N ASP A 201 -14.21 2.74 9.18
CA ASP A 201 -13.92 1.44 8.54
C ASP A 201 -12.46 1.01 8.70
N ASN A 202 -11.66 1.79 9.44
CA ASN A 202 -10.25 1.58 9.69
C ASN A 202 -9.44 1.41 8.39
N HIS A 203 -9.70 2.29 7.42
CA HIS A 203 -9.18 2.20 6.05
C HIS A 203 -8.19 3.32 5.73
N VAL A 204 -7.16 3.01 4.96
CA VAL A 204 -6.11 3.92 4.50
C VAL A 204 -5.93 3.77 3.00
N ILE A 205 -6.00 4.88 2.27
CA ILE A 205 -5.66 4.94 0.84
C ILE A 205 -4.56 5.97 0.67
N ILE A 206 -3.39 5.54 0.21
CA ILE A 206 -2.26 6.44 -0.06
C ILE A 206 -1.78 6.31 -1.50
N THR A 207 -1.21 7.39 -2.00
CA THR A 207 -0.48 7.47 -3.25
C THR A 207 0.96 7.83 -2.94
N LYS A 208 1.87 6.96 -3.37
CA LYS A 208 3.31 7.16 -3.32
C LYS A 208 3.77 7.72 -4.65
N GLN A 209 4.35 8.92 -4.64
CA GLN A 209 4.89 9.59 -5.82
C GLN A 209 6.42 9.57 -5.76
N TYR A 210 7.04 8.78 -6.63
CA TYR A 210 8.50 8.73 -6.70
C TYR A 210 9.09 10.02 -7.28
N LYS A 211 10.24 10.43 -6.74
CA LYS A 211 11.03 11.57 -7.21
C LYS A 211 12.00 11.08 -8.27
N ARG A 212 11.78 11.48 -9.53
CA ARG A 212 12.63 11.11 -10.66
C ARG A 212 14.09 11.51 -10.40
N GLY A 213 15.02 10.62 -10.73
CA GLY A 213 16.47 10.85 -10.56
C GLY A 213 17.01 10.46 -9.17
N THR A 214 16.25 9.69 -8.40
CA THR A 214 16.68 9.13 -7.11
C THR A 214 16.57 7.59 -7.16
N GLY A 215 17.38 6.87 -6.37
CA GLY A 215 17.36 5.41 -6.35
C GLY A 215 17.76 4.76 -7.69
N ASP A 216 17.12 3.65 -8.04
CA ASP A 216 17.41 2.91 -9.28
C ASP A 216 16.79 3.63 -10.50
N PRO A 217 17.60 4.13 -11.46
CA PRO A 217 17.09 4.83 -12.64
C PRO A 217 16.31 3.93 -13.61
N HIS A 218 16.45 2.60 -13.54
CA HIS A 218 15.69 1.66 -14.37
C HIS A 218 14.28 1.42 -13.86
N GLU A 219 14.07 1.53 -12.54
CA GLU A 219 12.77 1.32 -11.89
C GLU A 219 12.06 2.66 -11.60
N ASN A 220 12.81 3.67 -11.14
CA ASN A 220 12.28 4.98 -10.78
C ASN A 220 12.10 5.90 -11.99
N LEU A 221 10.96 5.73 -12.64
CA LEU A 221 10.50 6.61 -13.73
C LEU A 221 9.71 7.83 -13.23
N GLY A 222 9.71 8.12 -11.92
CA GLY A 222 8.88 9.17 -11.31
C GLY A 222 7.38 8.86 -11.34
N HIS A 223 7.03 7.57 -11.30
CA HIS A 223 5.65 7.10 -11.39
C HIS A 223 4.94 7.12 -10.03
N GLN A 224 3.61 6.89 -10.06
CA GLN A 224 2.76 6.78 -8.88
C GLN A 224 2.42 5.33 -8.58
N VAL A 225 2.42 4.99 -7.29
CA VAL A 225 1.92 3.73 -6.77
C VAL A 225 0.75 4.02 -5.84
N LYS A 226 -0.41 3.43 -6.12
CA LYS A 226 -1.59 3.51 -5.23
C LYS A 226 -1.55 2.35 -4.26
N ILE A 227 -1.88 2.60 -3.02
CA ILE A 227 -1.83 1.62 -1.94
C ILE A 227 -3.14 1.73 -1.15
N ASP A 228 -3.81 0.60 -0.97
CA ASP A 228 -5.11 0.47 -0.31
C ASP A 228 -4.96 -0.53 0.83
N LEU A 229 -5.15 -0.07 2.07
CA LEU A 229 -4.84 -0.83 3.29
C LEU A 229 -5.98 -0.78 4.29
N LYS A 230 -6.22 -1.89 4.98
CA LYS A 230 -7.17 -2.00 6.09
C LYS A 230 -6.43 -2.40 7.36
N TRP A 231 -6.85 -1.84 8.48
CA TRP A 231 -6.32 -2.23 9.79
C TRP A 231 -6.64 -3.70 10.09
N ASN A 232 -5.65 -4.39 10.64
CA ASN A 232 -5.75 -5.76 11.09
C ASN A 232 -5.50 -5.83 12.60
N ASP A 233 -6.56 -6.08 13.36
CA ASP A 233 -6.51 -6.14 14.83
C ASP A 233 -5.64 -7.29 15.36
N GLN A 234 -5.46 -8.37 14.59
CA GLN A 234 -4.66 -9.52 15.03
C GLN A 234 -3.16 -9.22 14.94
N THR A 235 -2.74 -8.52 13.90
CA THR A 235 -1.33 -8.21 13.63
C THR A 235 -0.93 -6.81 14.09
N GLN A 236 -1.91 -5.98 14.47
CA GLN A 236 -1.73 -4.59 14.91
C GLN A 236 -0.96 -3.76 13.86
N GLN A 237 -1.36 -3.90 12.60
CA GLN A 237 -0.80 -3.18 11.45
C GLN A 237 -1.85 -2.99 10.34
N PHE A 238 -1.53 -2.19 9.34
CA PHE A 238 -2.34 -2.03 8.14
C PHE A 238 -1.86 -2.99 7.05
N ASP A 239 -2.77 -3.79 6.52
CA ASP A 239 -2.52 -4.80 5.48
C ASP A 239 -3.34 -4.49 4.22
N GLY A 240 -2.78 -4.73 3.05
CA GLY A 240 -3.55 -4.57 1.81
C GLY A 240 -2.70 -4.77 0.57
N GLN A 241 -2.93 -3.94 -0.45
CA GLN A 241 -2.28 -4.09 -1.75
C GLN A 241 -1.75 -2.77 -2.29
N TRP A 242 -0.64 -2.86 -3.02
CA TRP A 242 -0.18 -1.79 -3.88
C TRP A 242 -0.63 -2.06 -5.32
N THR A 243 -0.74 -1.02 -6.13
CA THR A 243 -1.05 -1.08 -7.57
C THR A 243 -0.30 0.02 -8.29
N VAL A 244 0.39 -0.33 -9.37
CA VAL A 244 1.09 0.59 -10.26
C VAL A 244 0.60 0.40 -11.69
N ARG A 245 0.44 1.51 -12.41
CA ARG A 245 0.12 1.51 -13.84
C ARG A 245 0.89 2.63 -14.52
N THR A 246 1.77 2.25 -15.43
CA THR A 246 2.51 3.14 -16.32
C THR A 246 2.27 2.70 -17.77
N SER A 247 2.86 3.40 -18.74
CA SER A 247 2.80 2.98 -20.14
C SER A 247 3.56 1.66 -20.41
N ASN A 248 4.58 1.35 -19.62
CA ASN A 248 5.52 0.26 -19.88
C ASN A 248 5.38 -0.90 -18.89
N TYR A 249 4.70 -0.67 -17.77
CA TYR A 249 4.64 -1.61 -16.65
C TYR A 249 3.35 -1.43 -15.85
N SER A 250 2.77 -2.55 -15.45
CA SER A 250 1.68 -2.61 -14.46
C SER A 250 1.92 -3.77 -13.50
N GLY A 251 1.45 -3.62 -12.28
CA GLY A 251 1.63 -4.61 -11.22
C GLY A 251 0.73 -4.31 -10.04
N GLN A 252 0.46 -5.36 -9.26
CA GLN A 252 -0.21 -5.27 -7.98
C GLN A 252 0.22 -6.45 -7.12
N ASP A 253 0.38 -6.24 -5.82
CA ASP A 253 0.68 -7.30 -4.86
C ASP A 253 0.47 -6.78 -3.43
N LYS A 254 0.85 -7.58 -2.43
CA LYS A 254 0.68 -7.30 -1.01
C LYS A 254 1.52 -6.13 -0.53
N PHE A 255 0.98 -5.39 0.42
CA PHE A 255 1.63 -4.29 1.11
C PHE A 255 1.28 -4.31 2.60
N GLU A 256 2.25 -3.95 3.44
CA GLU A 256 2.08 -3.87 4.88
C GLU A 256 2.70 -2.59 5.44
N LEU A 257 2.02 -1.99 6.42
CA LEU A 257 2.42 -0.75 7.07
C LEU A 257 2.19 -0.85 8.58
N LYS A 258 3.28 -0.79 9.36
CA LYS A 258 3.26 -0.98 10.81
C LYS A 258 3.86 0.22 11.53
N LEU A 259 3.13 0.80 12.48
CA LEU A 259 3.64 1.90 13.30
C LEU A 259 4.90 1.45 14.02
N ARG A 260 5.99 2.23 13.89
CA ARG A 260 7.20 1.97 14.65
C ARG A 260 6.94 2.48 16.07
N GLN A 261 6.77 1.56 17.00
CA GLN A 261 6.76 1.90 18.42
C GLN A 261 8.06 2.67 18.70
N GLN A 262 7.93 3.90 19.20
CA GLN A 262 9.09 4.59 19.73
C GLN A 262 9.64 3.68 20.82
N ALA A 263 10.92 3.30 20.72
CA ALA A 263 11.56 2.60 21.82
C ALA A 263 11.34 3.50 23.03
N GLU A 264 10.55 3.00 24.00
CA GLU A 264 10.35 3.70 25.26
C GLU A 264 11.74 3.99 25.77
N SER A 265 12.10 5.26 25.84
CA SER A 265 13.38 5.69 26.39
C SER A 265 13.37 5.32 27.87
N VAL A 266 13.88 4.13 28.18
CA VAL A 266 14.08 3.62 29.54
C VAL A 266 15.12 4.49 30.26
#